data_AF-E3EC68-F1
#
_entry.id   AF-E3EC68-F1
#
_cell.length_a   1.000
_cell.length_b   1.000
_cell.length_c   1.000
_cell.angle_alpha   90.00
_cell.angle_beta   90.00
_cell.angle_gamma   90.00
#
_symmetry.space_group_name_H-M   'P 1'
#
loop_
_entity.id
_entity.type
_entity.pdbx_description
1 polymer ?
#
loop_
_entity_poly.entity_id
_entity_poly.type
_entity_poly.pdbx_seq_one_letter_code
_entity_poly.pdbx_strand_id
1 'polypeptide(L)'
;MSNDNNNYQINDFLRNMSKKEIKGIAEIVQGQTSVSLLVQSASFSHSTVAGINIKPYISVVCSIMGNKRTCFASLGTNNPIAIGEEISNKDFVRVIVDSKGKANKKIYLHFKEKTTEYSNEDEENDNCLLVYVETKNYAHFCLYEGFLPNKVTELYVKDVKGKLAIRTVALSFLKRTFPELETSYFYGERN
;
A
#
# COMPACT_ATOMS: atom_id res chain seq x y z
N MET A 1 14.43 25.43 19.69
CA MET A 1 14.10 25.74 18.28
C MET A 1 13.19 24.62 17.81
N SER A 2 11.96 24.98 17.49
CA SER A 2 10.76 24.14 17.54
C SER A 2 10.58 23.19 16.36
N ASN A 3 9.86 22.12 16.66
CA ASN A 3 9.55 20.91 15.89
C ASN A 3 8.53 21.16 14.75
N ASP A 4 8.79 22.13 13.88
CA ASP A 4 7.77 22.60 12.93
C ASP A 4 7.72 21.84 11.59
N ASN A 5 8.64 20.90 11.34
CA ASN A 5 8.66 20.12 10.09
C ASN A 5 7.68 18.93 10.04
N ASN A 6 7.15 18.46 11.17
CA ASN A 6 6.20 17.33 11.19
C ASN A 6 4.73 17.75 11.00
N ASN A 7 4.37 19.00 11.30
CA ASN A 7 2.99 19.48 11.21
C ASN A 7 2.54 19.84 9.78
N TYR A 8 3.50 20.10 8.88
CA TYR A 8 3.19 20.35 7.46
C TYR A 8 2.76 19.07 6.73
N GLN A 9 3.22 17.89 7.13
CA GLN A 9 2.90 16.63 6.43
C GLN A 9 1.51 16.07 6.74
N ILE A 10 0.99 16.26 7.97
CA ILE A 10 -0.33 15.72 8.37
C ILE A 10 -1.50 16.58 7.87
N ASN A 11 -1.32 17.91 7.83
CA ASN A 11 -2.40 18.80 7.39
C ASN A 11 -2.61 18.75 5.87
N ASP A 12 -1.54 18.63 5.08
CA ASP A 12 -1.64 18.39 3.64
C ASP A 12 -2.19 16.98 3.36
N PHE A 13 -1.84 15.99 4.20
CA PHE A 13 -2.42 14.65 4.17
C PHE A 13 -3.95 14.67 4.32
N LEU A 14 -4.50 15.44 5.26
CA LEU A 14 -5.94 15.51 5.54
C LEU A 14 -6.74 16.35 4.53
N ARG A 15 -6.12 17.34 3.88
CA ARG A 15 -6.82 18.30 2.98
C ARG A 15 -7.34 17.68 1.69
N ASN A 16 -6.66 16.67 1.16
CA ASN A 16 -7.02 16.02 -0.10
C ASN A 16 -7.92 14.78 0.08
N MET A 17 -8.54 14.64 1.26
CA MET A 17 -9.37 13.49 1.60
C MET A 17 -10.85 13.75 1.40
N SER A 18 -11.56 12.76 0.87
CA SER A 18 -13.02 12.74 0.92
C SER A 18 -13.52 12.67 2.36
N LYS A 19 -14.75 13.14 2.62
CA LYS A 19 -15.40 13.05 3.94
C LYS A 19 -15.44 11.62 4.49
N LYS A 20 -15.51 10.62 3.62
CA LYS A 20 -15.51 9.20 3.98
C LYS A 20 -14.14 8.72 4.46
N GLU A 21 -13.05 9.19 3.84
CA GLU A 21 -11.69 8.89 4.26
C GLU A 21 -11.34 9.59 5.58
N ILE A 22 -11.74 10.85 5.74
CA ILE A 22 -11.58 11.57 7.01
C ILE A 22 -12.28 10.80 8.14
N LYS A 23 -13.49 10.30 7.87
CA LYS A 23 -14.21 9.44 8.81
C LYS A 23 -13.46 8.12 9.08
N GLY A 24 -12.98 7.43 8.05
CA GLY A 24 -12.22 6.18 8.20
C GLY A 24 -10.92 6.36 8.98
N ILE A 25 -10.22 7.49 8.80
CA ILE A 25 -9.02 7.83 9.55
C ILE A 25 -9.34 8.24 10.97
N ALA A 26 -10.41 9.01 11.19
CA ALA A 26 -10.88 9.30 12.54
C ALA A 26 -11.19 8.01 13.30
N GLU A 27 -11.80 7.02 12.63
CA GLU A 27 -12.08 5.70 13.20
C GLU A 27 -10.79 4.88 13.45
N ILE A 28 -9.79 4.97 12.57
CA ILE A 28 -8.45 4.40 12.80
C ILE A 28 -7.79 5.02 14.04
N VAL A 29 -7.81 6.35 14.15
CA VAL A 29 -7.24 7.11 15.28
C VAL A 29 -7.98 6.78 16.58
N GLN A 30 -9.27 6.49 16.49
CA GLN A 30 -10.11 6.07 17.63
C GLN A 30 -10.02 4.57 17.93
N GLY A 31 -9.16 3.81 17.23
CA GLY A 31 -8.96 2.38 17.47
C GLY A 31 -10.16 1.51 17.08
N GLN A 32 -11.08 2.01 16.24
CA GLN A 32 -12.23 1.24 15.77
C GLN A 32 -11.83 0.34 14.58
N THR A 33 -11.90 -0.97 14.82
CA THR A 33 -11.22 -2.01 14.05
C THR A 33 -12.04 -2.50 12.86
N SER A 34 -11.65 -2.08 11.65
CA SER A 34 -11.95 -2.78 10.36
C SER A 34 -11.28 -2.12 9.15
N VAL A 35 -10.52 -1.04 9.33
CA VAL A 35 -9.83 -0.37 8.22
C VAL A 35 -8.33 -0.66 8.31
N SER A 36 -7.74 -0.98 7.15
CA SER A 36 -6.27 -1.01 6.97
C SER A 36 -5.85 0.07 5.98
N LEU A 37 -4.72 0.70 6.26
CA LEU A 37 -4.19 1.82 5.49
C LEU A 37 -2.71 1.57 5.20
N LEU A 38 -2.29 1.79 3.96
CA LEU A 38 -0.89 1.91 3.58
C LEU A 38 -0.71 3.23 2.85
N VAL A 39 0.25 4.04 3.30
CA VAL A 39 0.63 5.31 2.69
C VAL A 39 2.12 5.27 2.37
N GLN A 40 2.47 5.72 1.18
CA GLN A 40 3.85 5.69 0.71
C GLN A 40 4.15 6.91 -0.15
N SER A 41 5.28 7.55 0.11
CA SER A 41 5.92 8.57 -0.72
C SER A 41 7.42 8.32 -0.77
N ALA A 42 8.15 9.18 -1.49
CA ALA A 42 9.60 9.14 -1.48
C ALA A 42 10.22 9.52 -0.13
N SER A 43 9.52 10.33 0.69
CA SER A 43 10.03 10.85 1.96
C SER A 43 9.52 10.10 3.19
N PHE A 44 8.43 9.34 3.07
CA PHE A 44 7.89 8.57 4.19
C PHE A 44 7.09 7.35 3.74
N SER A 45 7.01 6.36 4.62
CA SER A 45 6.05 5.27 4.49
C SER A 45 5.40 4.99 5.84
N HIS A 46 4.10 4.73 5.80
CA HIS A 46 3.25 4.54 6.97
C HIS A 46 2.24 3.44 6.71
N SER A 47 1.99 2.58 7.70
CA SER A 47 0.91 1.60 7.62
C SER A 47 0.13 1.51 8.91
N THR A 48 -1.18 1.31 8.78
CA THR A 48 -2.09 1.01 9.88
C THR A 48 -2.84 -0.28 9.56
N VAL A 49 -2.80 -1.24 10.47
CA VAL A 49 -3.61 -2.47 10.37
C VAL A 49 -4.42 -2.59 11.65
N ALA A 50 -5.76 -2.61 11.52
CA ALA A 50 -6.69 -2.66 12.64
C ALA A 50 -6.41 -1.60 13.72
N GLY A 51 -6.15 -0.36 13.30
CA GLY A 51 -5.88 0.77 14.21
C GLY A 51 -4.46 0.86 14.76
N ILE A 52 -3.59 -0.12 14.50
CA ILE A 52 -2.20 -0.09 14.97
C ILE A 52 -1.30 0.59 13.94
N ASN A 53 -0.76 1.76 14.30
CA ASN A 53 0.15 2.55 13.48
C ASN A 53 1.59 2.02 13.54
N ILE A 54 2.21 1.78 12.38
CA ILE A 54 3.53 1.16 12.28
C ILE A 54 4.30 1.74 11.09
N LYS A 55 5.61 1.90 11.25
CA LYS A 55 6.54 2.21 10.15
C LYS A 55 6.98 0.92 9.47
N PRO A 56 6.68 0.72 8.16
CA PRO A 56 7.13 -0.47 7.44
C PRO A 56 8.64 -0.52 7.24
N TYR A 57 9.18 -1.74 7.19
CA TYR A 57 10.51 -2.04 6.64
C TYR A 57 10.45 -2.24 5.13
N ILE A 58 9.37 -2.82 4.64
CA ILE A 58 9.10 -2.93 3.21
C ILE A 58 7.66 -2.50 3.02
N SER A 59 7.42 -1.60 2.07
CA SER A 59 6.09 -1.28 1.58
C SER A 59 6.11 -1.28 0.07
N VAL A 60 5.11 -1.90 -0.52
CA VAL A 60 4.96 -2.02 -1.96
C VAL A 60 3.48 -1.82 -2.29
N VAL A 61 3.21 -0.93 -3.24
CA VAL A 61 1.92 -0.76 -3.87
C VAL A 61 2.12 -0.77 -5.37
N CYS A 62 1.53 -1.75 -6.06
CA CYS A 62 1.63 -1.83 -7.51
C CYS A 62 0.24 -2.06 -8.11
N SER A 63 -0.08 -1.29 -9.14
CA SER A 63 -1.31 -1.38 -9.89
C SER A 63 -1.03 -1.71 -11.36
N ILE A 64 -1.87 -2.56 -11.91
CA ILE A 64 -1.98 -2.81 -13.35
C ILE A 64 -3.38 -2.35 -13.71
N MET A 65 -3.48 -1.43 -14.67
CA MET A 65 -4.74 -0.85 -15.15
C MET A 65 -4.73 -0.81 -16.68
N GLY A 66 -5.31 -1.83 -17.31
CA GLY A 66 -5.12 -2.11 -18.74
C GLY A 66 -3.63 -2.10 -19.10
N ASN A 67 -3.23 -1.21 -20.01
CA ASN A 67 -1.82 -1.09 -20.45
C ASN A 67 -0.94 -0.26 -19.51
N LYS A 68 -1.50 0.37 -18.47
CA LYS A 68 -0.73 1.16 -17.51
C LYS A 68 -0.33 0.27 -16.34
N ARG A 69 0.97 0.25 -16.05
CA ARG A 69 1.51 -0.43 -14.87
C ARG A 69 2.27 0.57 -14.05
N THR A 70 1.97 0.62 -12.76
CA THR A 70 2.61 1.53 -11.84
C THR A 70 2.99 0.76 -10.60
N CYS A 71 4.21 0.97 -10.10
CA CYS A 71 4.71 0.25 -8.95
C CYS A 71 5.57 1.16 -8.09
N PHE A 72 5.27 1.18 -6.81
CA PHE A 72 5.95 2.00 -5.83
C PHE A 72 6.39 1.10 -4.68
N ALA A 73 7.69 1.06 -4.42
CA ALA A 73 8.28 0.26 -3.36
C ALA A 73 9.21 1.12 -2.49
N SER A 74 9.18 0.89 -1.18
CA SER A 74 10.07 1.51 -0.20
C SER A 74 10.61 0.40 0.67
N LEU A 75 11.93 0.36 0.81
CA LEU A 75 12.65 -0.70 1.54
C LEU A 75 13.12 -0.24 2.92
N GLY A 76 12.42 0.73 3.51
CA GLY A 76 12.79 1.30 4.81
C GLY A 76 14.14 2.05 4.79
N THR A 77 14.75 2.16 3.61
CA THR A 77 15.94 2.96 3.29
C THR A 77 15.50 4.23 2.56
N ASN A 78 16.41 5.21 2.45
CA ASN A 78 16.13 6.51 1.80
C ASN A 78 15.97 6.41 0.27
N ASN A 79 16.00 5.21 -0.32
CA ASN A 79 15.97 4.99 -1.76
C ASN A 79 14.67 4.28 -2.15
N PRO A 80 13.55 5.01 -2.34
CA PRO A 80 12.33 4.45 -2.89
C PRO A 80 12.57 3.99 -4.34
N ILE A 81 11.88 2.93 -4.75
CA ILE A 81 11.86 2.43 -6.12
C ILE A 81 10.49 2.76 -6.72
N ALA A 82 10.48 3.43 -7.86
CA ALA A 82 9.27 3.76 -8.60
C ALA A 82 9.41 3.31 -10.05
N ILE A 83 8.37 2.64 -10.57
CA ILE A 83 8.24 2.30 -11.98
C ILE A 83 6.90 2.80 -12.48
N GLY A 84 6.91 3.37 -13.69
CA GLY A 84 5.77 4.06 -14.27
C GLY A 84 5.89 5.56 -14.06
N GLU A 85 4.79 6.22 -13.69
CA GLU A 85 4.82 7.66 -13.42
C GLU A 85 5.71 8.00 -12.22
N GLU A 86 6.63 8.98 -12.39
CA GLU A 86 7.47 9.48 -11.31
C GLU A 86 6.61 10.09 -10.18
N ILE A 87 6.94 9.70 -8.94
CA ILE A 87 6.42 10.29 -7.70
C ILE A 87 7.37 11.39 -7.26
N SER A 88 6.86 12.60 -7.07
CA SER A 88 7.59 13.65 -6.37
C SER A 88 7.57 13.43 -4.87
N ASN A 89 8.44 14.12 -4.13
CA ASN A 89 8.43 14.11 -2.66
C ASN A 89 7.11 14.61 -2.03
N LYS A 90 6.28 15.33 -2.81
CA LYS A 90 4.97 15.83 -2.41
C LYS A 90 3.84 14.85 -2.75
N ASP A 91 4.08 13.96 -3.70
CA ASP A 91 3.12 12.94 -4.09
C ASP A 91 3.15 11.77 -3.12
N PHE A 92 2.00 11.15 -2.90
CA PHE A 92 1.90 9.92 -2.15
C PHE A 92 0.90 8.97 -2.80
N VAL A 93 1.11 7.69 -2.54
CA VAL A 93 0.22 6.59 -2.88
C VAL A 93 -0.45 6.15 -1.60
N ARG A 94 -1.77 6.02 -1.63
CA ARG A 94 -2.55 5.52 -0.50
C ARG A 94 -3.39 4.35 -0.92
N VAL A 95 -3.34 3.27 -0.16
CA VAL A 95 -4.32 2.18 -0.25
C VAL A 95 -5.11 2.10 1.04
N ILE A 96 -6.43 2.28 0.94
CA ILE A 96 -7.36 2.07 2.05
C ILE A 96 -8.15 0.79 1.76
N VAL A 97 -8.09 -0.14 2.70
CA VAL A 97 -8.92 -1.35 2.71
C VAL A 97 -9.95 -1.19 3.82
N ASP A 98 -11.17 -0.84 3.46
CA ASP A 98 -12.30 -0.75 4.37
C ASP A 98 -13.00 -2.11 4.42
N SER A 99 -12.99 -2.77 5.58
CA SER A 99 -13.66 -4.05 5.80
C SER A 99 -14.86 -3.96 6.74
N LYS A 100 -15.48 -2.77 6.84
CA LYS A 100 -16.73 -2.59 7.58
C LYS A 100 -17.86 -3.43 6.97
N GLY A 101 -18.25 -4.46 7.70
CA GLY A 101 -19.25 -5.44 7.28
C GLY A 101 -18.60 -6.62 6.56
N LYS A 102 -18.86 -7.85 7.02
CA LYS A 102 -18.23 -9.07 6.51
C LYS A 102 -18.49 -9.33 5.01
N ALA A 103 -19.45 -8.64 4.40
CA ALA A 103 -19.90 -8.90 3.03
C ALA A 103 -19.22 -8.04 1.96
N ASN A 104 -18.80 -6.81 2.24
CA ASN A 104 -18.33 -5.86 1.20
C ASN A 104 -17.06 -5.13 1.65
N LYS A 105 -15.89 -5.71 1.37
CA LYS A 105 -14.64 -4.94 1.47
C LYS A 105 -14.62 -3.90 0.35
N LYS A 106 -14.19 -2.67 0.65
CA LYS A 106 -13.95 -1.62 -0.35
C LYS A 106 -12.47 -1.27 -0.38
N ILE A 107 -11.96 -1.03 -1.58
CA ILE A 107 -10.55 -0.69 -1.78
C ILE A 107 -10.47 0.63 -2.52
N TYR A 108 -9.68 1.54 -1.96
CA TYR A 108 -9.43 2.85 -2.51
C TYR A 108 -7.94 3.00 -2.78
N LEU A 109 -7.57 3.34 -4.01
CA LEU A 109 -6.23 3.78 -4.38
C LEU A 109 -6.26 5.29 -4.60
N HIS A 110 -5.47 6.03 -3.84
CA HIS A 110 -5.24 7.45 -4.08
C HIS A 110 -3.83 7.65 -4.63
N PHE A 111 -3.73 8.36 -5.76
CA PHE A 111 -2.47 8.70 -6.40
C PHE A 111 -2.58 10.05 -7.09
N LYS A 112 -1.68 10.99 -6.77
CA LYS A 112 -1.64 12.36 -7.34
C LYS A 112 -3.02 13.04 -7.39
N GLU A 113 -3.68 13.10 -6.23
CA GLU A 113 -5.02 13.71 -6.07
C GLU A 113 -6.16 12.98 -6.78
N LYS A 114 -5.90 11.88 -7.49
CA LYS A 114 -6.93 11.02 -8.08
C LYS A 114 -7.21 9.86 -7.14
N THR A 115 -8.49 9.65 -6.87
CA THR A 115 -8.97 8.48 -6.14
C THR A 115 -9.67 7.53 -7.09
N THR A 116 -9.20 6.30 -7.11
CA THR A 116 -9.85 5.19 -7.80
C THR A 116 -10.46 4.27 -6.75
N GLU A 117 -11.78 4.17 -6.74
CA GLU A 117 -12.50 3.10 -6.03
C GLU A 117 -12.51 1.86 -6.92
N TYR A 118 -12.11 0.72 -6.36
CA TYR A 118 -12.28 -0.57 -7.03
C TYR A 118 -13.64 -1.13 -6.61
N SER A 119 -14.62 -1.13 -7.53
CA SER A 119 -16.01 -1.60 -7.30
C SER A 119 -16.49 -2.55 -8.39
N ASN A 120 -17.23 -3.60 -8.01
CA ASN A 120 -17.76 -4.74 -8.80
C ASN A 120 -18.51 -4.43 -10.13
N GLU A 121 -18.60 -3.18 -10.60
CA GLU A 121 -19.54 -2.75 -11.65
C GLU A 121 -18.92 -2.60 -13.06
N ASP A 122 -17.60 -2.75 -13.19
CA ASP A 122 -16.89 -2.61 -14.47
C ASP A 122 -16.53 -4.00 -15.05
N GLU A 123 -16.73 -4.19 -16.36
CA GLU A 123 -16.54 -5.46 -17.11
C GLU A 123 -15.10 -6.02 -17.07
N GLU A 124 -14.96 -7.31 -17.40
CA GLU A 124 -13.71 -8.11 -17.43
C GLU A 124 -12.48 -7.28 -17.81
N ASN A 125 -11.55 -7.11 -16.86
CA ASN A 125 -10.36 -6.30 -17.06
C ASN A 125 -9.16 -6.93 -16.36
N ASP A 126 -8.00 -6.89 -17.01
CA ASP A 126 -6.69 -7.35 -16.52
C ASP A 126 -6.14 -6.49 -15.35
N ASN A 127 -7.02 -5.78 -14.65
CA ASN A 127 -6.66 -4.88 -13.59
C ASN A 127 -6.24 -5.67 -12.34
N CYS A 128 -5.17 -5.22 -11.71
CA CYS A 128 -4.67 -5.86 -10.49
C CYS A 128 -4.12 -4.80 -9.55
N LEU A 129 -4.34 -4.99 -8.25
CA LEU A 129 -3.68 -4.22 -7.20
C LEU A 129 -2.95 -5.20 -6.28
N LEU A 130 -1.64 -5.04 -6.20
CA LEU A 130 -0.79 -5.70 -5.23
C LEU A 130 -0.44 -4.73 -4.12
N VAL A 131 -0.63 -5.18 -2.88
CA VAL A 131 -0.16 -4.49 -1.68
C VAL A 131 0.70 -5.46 -0.89
N TYR A 132 1.92 -5.05 -0.59
CA TYR A 132 2.77 -5.78 0.33
C TYR A 132 3.33 -4.83 1.37
N VAL A 133 3.19 -5.20 2.64
CA VAL A 133 3.78 -4.46 3.75
C VAL A 133 4.45 -5.45 4.69
N GLU A 134 5.71 -5.17 5.01
CA GLU A 134 6.45 -5.88 6.04
C GLU A 134 6.85 -4.93 7.15
N THR A 135 6.62 -5.38 8.37
CA THR A 135 7.03 -4.71 9.60
C THR A 135 7.85 -5.67 10.45
N LYS A 136 8.31 -5.20 11.62
CA LYS A 136 8.89 -6.07 12.65
C LYS A 136 7.95 -7.22 13.02
N ASN A 137 6.66 -6.92 13.15
CA ASN A 137 5.70 -7.80 13.81
C ASN A 137 4.89 -8.67 12.84
N TYR A 138 4.79 -8.28 11.57
CA TYR A 138 4.04 -9.03 10.57
C TYR A 138 4.51 -8.72 9.14
N ALA A 139 4.17 -9.61 8.22
CA ALA A 139 4.07 -9.32 6.80
C ALA A 139 2.61 -9.52 6.35
N HIS A 140 2.14 -8.61 5.52
CA HIS A 140 0.81 -8.66 4.94
C HIS A 140 0.94 -8.48 3.43
N PHE A 141 0.43 -9.46 2.70
CA PHE A 141 0.34 -9.46 1.25
C PHE A 141 -1.12 -9.53 0.87
N CYS A 142 -1.55 -8.62 0.01
CA CYS A 142 -2.85 -8.66 -0.60
C CYS A 142 -2.67 -8.57 -2.11
N LEU A 143 -3.31 -9.49 -2.81
CA LEU A 143 -3.53 -9.43 -4.24
C LEU A 143 -5.02 -9.28 -4.49
N TYR A 144 -5.36 -8.21 -5.18
CA TYR A 144 -6.70 -7.91 -5.61
C TYR A 144 -6.72 -7.98 -7.14
N GLU A 145 -7.64 -8.76 -7.69
CA GLU A 145 -7.91 -8.85 -9.11
C GLU A 145 -9.20 -8.08 -9.40
N GLY A 146 -9.18 -7.33 -10.49
CA GLY A 146 -10.34 -6.67 -11.08
C GLY A 146 -11.16 -5.84 -10.11
N PHE A 147 -12.47 -6.01 -10.27
CA PHE A 147 -13.53 -5.40 -9.52
C PHE A 147 -14.12 -6.46 -8.57
N LEU A 148 -14.18 -6.14 -7.29
CA LEU A 148 -14.46 -7.00 -6.13
C LEU A 148 -15.71 -7.94 -6.27
N PRO A 149 -16.01 -8.88 -5.35
CA PRO A 149 -15.57 -9.01 -3.96
C PRO A 149 -14.59 -10.15 -3.68
N ASN A 150 -14.00 -10.77 -4.71
CA ASN A 150 -13.08 -11.88 -4.48
C ASN A 150 -11.66 -11.38 -4.27
N LYS A 151 -11.20 -11.42 -3.02
CA LYS A 151 -9.76 -11.47 -2.76
C LYS A 151 -9.20 -12.68 -3.53
N VAL A 152 -8.29 -12.44 -4.46
CA VAL A 152 -7.53 -13.56 -5.02
C VAL A 152 -6.70 -14.17 -3.89
N THR A 153 -6.05 -13.33 -3.08
CA THR A 153 -5.22 -13.80 -1.98
C THR A 153 -4.98 -12.69 -0.95
N GLU A 154 -5.24 -12.98 0.32
CA GLU A 154 -4.80 -12.17 1.46
C GLU A 154 -4.01 -13.09 2.38
N LEU A 155 -2.72 -12.81 2.54
CA LEU A 155 -1.82 -13.57 3.40
C LEU A 155 -1.29 -12.66 4.49
N TYR A 156 -1.50 -13.06 5.74
CA TYR A 156 -1.01 -12.35 6.90
C TYR A 156 -0.24 -13.33 7.78
N VAL A 157 1.02 -12.99 8.08
CA VAL A 157 1.92 -13.82 8.89
C VAL A 157 2.67 -12.98 9.89
N LYS A 158 2.95 -13.57 11.05
CA LYS A 158 3.72 -12.93 12.13
C LYS A 158 5.09 -13.58 12.34
N ASP A 159 5.24 -14.86 11.97
CA ASP A 159 6.47 -15.60 12.19
C ASP A 159 7.52 -15.30 11.12
N VAL A 160 8.80 -15.47 11.46
CA VAL A 160 9.93 -15.10 10.60
C VAL A 160 9.95 -15.90 9.29
N LYS A 161 9.66 -17.21 9.33
CA LYS A 161 9.71 -18.07 8.15
C LYS A 161 8.57 -17.71 7.18
N GLY A 162 7.37 -17.51 7.70
CA GLY A 162 6.22 -17.03 6.94
C GLY A 162 6.48 -15.68 6.29
N LYS A 163 7.06 -14.72 7.03
CA LYS A 163 7.42 -13.40 6.47
C LYS A 163 8.36 -13.52 5.27
N LEU A 164 9.41 -14.35 5.37
CA LEU A 164 10.32 -14.61 4.25
C LEU A 164 9.60 -15.26 3.06
N ALA A 165 8.72 -16.24 3.30
CA ALA A 165 7.98 -16.90 2.23
C ALA A 165 7.07 -15.92 1.48
N ILE A 166 6.27 -15.13 2.20
CA ILE A 166 5.40 -14.11 1.59
C ILE A 166 6.22 -13.04 0.88
N ARG A 167 7.35 -12.61 1.45
CA ARG A 167 8.26 -11.69 0.77
C ARG A 167 8.67 -12.26 -0.58
N THR A 168 9.15 -13.49 -0.61
CA THR A 168 9.54 -14.14 -1.86
C THR A 168 8.39 -14.19 -2.87
N VAL A 169 7.17 -14.50 -2.43
CA VAL A 169 5.97 -14.48 -3.30
C VAL A 169 5.72 -13.08 -3.87
N ALA A 170 5.70 -12.06 -3.01
CA ALA A 170 5.46 -10.68 -3.41
C ALA A 170 6.51 -10.21 -4.43
N LEU A 171 7.79 -10.44 -4.13
CA LEU A 171 8.90 -10.04 -5.02
C LEU A 171 8.94 -10.84 -6.32
N SER A 172 8.61 -12.12 -6.29
CA SER A 172 8.51 -12.94 -7.50
C SER A 172 7.38 -12.45 -8.40
N PHE A 173 6.24 -12.09 -7.82
CA PHE A 173 5.15 -11.46 -8.56
C PHE A 173 5.62 -10.13 -9.17
N LEU A 174 6.26 -9.27 -8.38
CA LEU A 174 6.78 -7.99 -8.87
C LEU A 174 7.73 -8.17 -10.04
N LYS A 175 8.72 -9.06 -9.93
CA LYS A 175 9.70 -9.29 -11.00
C LYS A 175 9.07 -9.84 -12.27
N ARG A 176 8.05 -10.70 -12.15
CA ARG A 176 7.31 -11.21 -13.31
C ARG A 176 6.49 -10.12 -13.99
N THR A 177 5.87 -9.25 -13.20
CA THR A 177 4.99 -8.18 -13.69
C THR A 177 5.77 -6.97 -14.23
N PHE A 178 6.91 -6.67 -13.61
CA PHE A 178 7.83 -5.58 -13.91
C PHE A 178 9.25 -6.17 -14.06
N PRO A 179 9.56 -6.83 -15.19
CA PRO A 179 10.88 -7.44 -15.44
C PRO A 179 12.05 -6.45 -15.34
N GLU A 180 11.79 -5.17 -15.54
CA GLU A 180 12.72 -4.05 -15.41
C GLU A 180 13.08 -3.69 -13.96
N LEU A 181 12.37 -4.20 -12.94
CA LEU A 181 12.78 -4.04 -11.54
C LEU A 181 14.12 -4.73 -11.28
N GLU A 182 15.13 -3.96 -10.87
CA GLU A 182 16.28 -4.53 -10.20
C GLU A 182 15.85 -5.07 -8.83
N THR A 183 15.86 -6.39 -8.68
CA THR A 183 15.46 -7.04 -7.43
C THR A 183 16.60 -7.26 -6.44
N SER A 184 17.85 -6.93 -6.83
CA SER A 184 19.05 -7.07 -5.98
C SER A 184 18.86 -6.38 -4.63
N TYR A 185 18.28 -5.18 -4.64
CA TYR A 185 17.98 -4.40 -3.43
C TYR A 185 17.06 -5.11 -2.43
N PHE A 186 16.20 -6.02 -2.87
CA PHE A 186 15.22 -6.69 -2.01
C PHE A 186 15.75 -7.94 -1.31
N TYR A 187 16.82 -8.53 -1.84
CA TYR A 187 17.47 -9.70 -1.24
C TYR A 187 18.61 -9.32 -0.30
N GLY A 188 18.93 -8.02 -0.21
CA GLY A 188 20.11 -7.52 0.48
C GLY A 188 21.34 -7.99 -0.27
N GLU A 189 21.98 -7.11 -1.03
CA GLU A 189 23.33 -7.41 -1.50
C GLU A 189 24.20 -7.71 -0.27
N ARG A 190 24.58 -8.98 -0.14
CA ARG A 190 25.74 -9.36 0.65
C ARG A 190 26.94 -8.77 -0.08
N ASN A 191 27.30 -7.55 0.29
CA ASN A 191 28.70 -7.14 0.22
C ASN A 191 29.49 -7.98 1.24
#